data_AF-X1J607-F1
#
_entry.id   AF-X1J607-F1
#
_cell.length_a   1.000
_cell.length_b   1.000
_cell.length_c   1.000
_cell.angle_alpha   90.00
_cell.angle_beta   90.00
_cell.angle_gamma   90.00
#
_symmetry.space_group_name_H-M   'P 1'
#
loop_
_entity.id
_entity.type
_entity.pdbx_description
1 polymer ?
#
loop_
_entity_poly.entity_id
_entity_poly.type
_entity_poly.pdbx_seq_one_letter_code
_entity_poly.pdbx_strand_id
1 'polypeptide(L)'
;MAEKGFEPLSSQLGIPGTSYRIQLGLINGKFATRLLKGKSVIDSYVFKDEDITESGIPNQNLIVGWVLRTVAIPNINPHQVMKTTQALVKQAIEKKERKKTIAP
;
A
#
# COMPACT_ATOMS: atom_id res chain seq x y z
N MET A 1 5.86 4.77 -14.66
CA MET A 1 7.30 4.60 -14.35
C MET A 1 7.40 4.09 -12.93
N ALA A 2 8.00 2.92 -12.68
CA ALA A 2 8.20 2.45 -11.31
C ALA A 2 9.24 3.38 -10.66
N GLU A 3 8.84 4.16 -9.66
CA GLU A 3 9.75 5.06 -8.96
C GLU A 3 10.93 4.25 -8.39
N LYS A 4 12.15 4.57 -8.86
CA LYS A 4 13.40 4.02 -8.31
C LYS A 4 13.48 4.48 -6.85
N GLY A 5 13.51 3.54 -5.91
CA GLY A 5 13.59 3.85 -4.47
C GLY A 5 12.41 3.36 -3.62
N PHE A 6 11.52 2.51 -4.15
CA PHE A 6 10.47 1.89 -3.34
C PHE A 6 11.06 0.87 -2.35
N GLU A 7 11.03 1.19 -1.06
CA GLU A 7 11.41 0.30 0.03
C GLU A 7 10.18 -0.48 0.53
N PRO A 8 10.07 -1.78 0.24
CA PRO A 8 8.88 -2.55 0.60
C PRO A 8 8.77 -2.74 2.12
N LEU A 9 7.67 -2.24 2.69
CA LEU A 9 7.33 -2.44 4.10
C LEU A 9 6.39 -3.65 4.31
N SER A 10 5.67 -4.06 3.28
CA SER A 10 4.81 -5.25 3.32
C SER A 10 5.07 -6.19 2.13
N SER A 11 4.47 -7.37 2.19
CA SER A 11 4.43 -8.30 1.05
C SER A 11 3.52 -7.78 -0.07
N GLN A 12 3.55 -8.40 -1.23
CA GLN A 12 2.55 -8.14 -2.28
C GLN A 12 1.33 -9.02 -2.03
N LEU A 13 0.17 -8.42 -1.78
CA LEU A 13 -1.09 -9.16 -1.60
C LEU A 13 -2.04 -8.92 -2.77
N GLY A 14 -2.63 -10.00 -3.27
CA GLY A 14 -3.66 -9.93 -4.30
C GLY A 14 -4.96 -9.34 -3.79
N ILE A 15 -5.68 -8.65 -4.66
CA ILE A 15 -7.07 -8.28 -4.41
C ILE A 15 -7.95 -9.41 -4.94
N PRO A 16 -8.72 -10.11 -4.08
CA PRO A 16 -9.60 -11.20 -4.50
C PRO A 16 -10.51 -10.81 -5.66
N GLY A 17 -10.66 -11.71 -6.63
CA GLY A 17 -11.47 -11.47 -7.84
C GLY A 17 -10.79 -10.61 -8.89
N THR A 18 -9.50 -10.27 -8.74
CA THR A 18 -8.77 -9.47 -9.72
C THR A 18 -7.34 -9.99 -9.95
N SER A 19 -6.73 -9.58 -11.06
CA SER A 19 -5.30 -9.80 -11.32
C SER A 19 -4.38 -8.78 -10.64
N TYR A 20 -4.93 -7.87 -9.83
CA TYR A 20 -4.19 -6.80 -9.21
C TYR A 20 -3.63 -7.22 -7.85
N ARG A 21 -2.47 -6.66 -7.53
CA ARG A 21 -1.80 -6.82 -6.24
C ARG A 21 -1.44 -5.46 -5.67
N ILE A 22 -1.54 -5.33 -4.37
CA ILE A 22 -1.18 -4.12 -3.64
C ILE A 22 0.06 -4.41 -2.81
N GLN A 23 0.93 -3.41 -2.67
CA GLN A 23 2.03 -3.46 -1.71
C GLN A 23 2.24 -2.08 -1.09
N LEU A 24 2.58 -2.07 0.21
CA LEU A 24 2.95 -0.86 0.94
C LEU A 24 4.46 -0.80 1.12
N GLY A 25 4.97 0.43 1.11
CA GLY A 25 6.38 0.71 1.26
C GLY A 25 6.64 2.16 1.60
N LEU A 26 7.90 2.54 1.49
CA LEU A 26 8.35 3.91 1.56
C LEU A 26 8.93 4.33 0.22
N ILE A 27 8.71 5.58 -0.17
CA ILE A 27 9.43 6.25 -1.25
C ILE A 27 9.97 7.54 -0.65
N ASN A 28 11.29 7.73 -0.67
CA ASN A 28 11.96 8.89 -0.07
C ASN A 28 11.56 9.13 1.40
N GLY A 29 11.39 8.05 2.18
CA GLY A 29 10.98 8.10 3.58
C GLY A 29 9.49 8.35 3.83
N LYS A 30 8.69 8.66 2.80
CA LYS A 30 7.23 8.81 2.90
C LYS A 30 6.53 7.50 2.61
N PHE A 31 5.40 7.25 3.27
CA PHE A 31 4.59 6.08 2.93
C PHE A 31 4.14 6.13 1.48
N ALA A 32 4.13 4.96 0.84
CA ALA A 32 3.62 4.81 -0.50
C ALA A 32 2.88 3.47 -0.65
N THR A 33 1.81 3.49 -1.43
CA THR A 33 1.16 2.28 -1.94
C THR A 33 1.51 2.10 -3.40
N ARG A 34 1.76 0.87 -3.82
CA ARG A 34 1.86 0.52 -5.24
C ARG A 34 0.83 -0.51 -5.64
N LEU A 35 0.31 -0.34 -6.85
CA LEU A 35 -0.58 -1.27 -7.51
C LEU A 35 0.20 -2.00 -8.60
N LEU A 36 0.17 -3.32 -8.57
CA LEU A 36 0.82 -4.18 -9.55
C LEU A 36 -0.22 -5.00 -10.32
N LYS A 37 0.08 -5.29 -11.58
CA LYS A 37 -0.65 -6.26 -12.40
C LYS A 37 0.38 -7.14 -13.11
N GLY A 38 0.34 -8.44 -12.85
CA GLY A 38 1.43 -9.32 -13.24
C GLY A 38 2.76 -8.80 -12.68
N LYS A 39 3.82 -8.76 -13.50
CA LYS A 39 5.15 -8.29 -13.07
C LYS A 39 5.32 -6.76 -13.11
N SER A 40 4.31 -6.04 -13.62
CA SER A 40 4.41 -4.60 -13.86
C SER A 40 3.78 -3.81 -12.73
N VAL A 41 4.42 -2.71 -12.34
CA VAL A 41 3.80 -1.67 -11.50
C VAL A 41 2.92 -0.83 -12.41
N ILE A 42 1.63 -0.79 -12.10
CA ILE A 42 0.64 -0.02 -12.87
C ILE A 42 0.64 1.42 -12.39
N ASP A 43 0.63 1.61 -11.08
CA ASP A 43 0.59 2.93 -10.48
C ASP A 43 1.14 2.91 -9.05
N SER A 44 1.53 4.08 -8.56
CA SER A 44 2.01 4.30 -7.18
C SER A 44 1.40 5.57 -6.62
N TYR A 45 1.06 5.55 -5.34
CA TYR A 45 0.58 6.70 -4.59
C TYR A 45 1.51 6.96 -3.41
N VAL A 46 2.15 8.12 -3.40
CA VAL A 46 2.94 8.60 -2.26
C VAL A 46 2.03 9.43 -1.37
N PHE A 47 1.92 9.03 -0.10
CA PHE A 47 1.10 9.73 0.88
C PHE A 47 1.73 11.06 1.26
N LYS A 48 0.90 12.09 1.33
CA LYS A 48 1.28 13.37 1.94
C LYS A 48 1.18 13.27 3.44
N ASP A 49 1.80 14.21 4.15
CA ASP A 49 1.79 14.24 5.61
C ASP A 49 0.36 14.38 6.19
N GLU A 50 -0.56 15.04 5.46
CA GLU A 50 -1.99 15.11 5.78
C GLU A 50 -2.75 13.77 5.64
N ASP A 51 -2.23 12.85 4.82
CA ASP A 51 -2.84 11.53 4.60
C ASP A 51 -2.41 10.52 5.68
N ILE A 52 -1.49 10.92 6.57
CA ILE A 52 -0.97 10.12 7.66
C ILE A 52 -1.78 10.44 8.92
N THR A 53 -2.27 9.39 9.59
CA THR A 53 -2.97 9.53 10.87
C THR A 53 -2.00 9.94 11.98
N GLU A 54 -2.52 10.44 13.10
CA GLU A 54 -1.70 10.78 14.29
C GLU A 54 -0.83 9.62 14.77
N SER A 55 -1.23 8.37 14.49
CA SER A 55 -0.46 7.16 14.79
C SER A 55 0.71 6.91 13.81
N GLY A 56 0.95 7.80 12.84
CA GLY A 56 2.04 7.68 11.87
C GLY A 56 1.80 6.61 10.80
N ILE A 57 0.53 6.31 10.49
CA ILE A 57 0.10 5.26 9.54
C ILE A 57 -0.75 5.91 8.44
N PRO A 58 -0.64 5.51 7.17
CA PRO A 58 -1.49 6.05 6.10
C PRO A 58 -2.97 5.72 6.33
N ASN A 59 -3.84 6.68 6.03
CA ASN A 59 -5.29 6.50 6.11
C ASN A 59 -5.75 5.40 5.14
N GLN A 60 -6.31 4.33 5.72
CA GLN A 60 -6.68 3.13 4.97
C GLN A 60 -7.81 3.38 3.98
N ASN A 61 -8.74 4.29 4.30
CA ASN A 61 -9.82 4.65 3.39
C ASN A 61 -9.28 5.36 2.14
N LEU A 62 -8.18 6.12 2.27
CA LEU A 62 -7.53 6.73 1.12
C LEU A 62 -6.85 5.68 0.23
N ILE A 63 -6.20 4.68 0.82
CA ILE A 63 -5.62 3.55 0.06
C ILE A 63 -6.72 2.85 -0.74
N VAL A 64 -7.83 2.49 -0.09
CA VAL A 64 -8.96 1.81 -0.74
C VAL A 64 -9.53 2.70 -1.84
N GLY A 65 -9.82 3.97 -1.55
CA GLY A 65 -10.36 4.90 -2.54
C GLY A 65 -9.45 5.11 -3.75
N TRP A 66 -8.14 5.19 -3.54
CA TRP A 66 -7.16 5.26 -4.64
C TRP A 66 -7.18 3.97 -5.47
N VAL A 67 -7.13 2.79 -4.84
CA VAL A 67 -7.19 1.51 -5.57
C VAL A 67 -8.46 1.39 -6.41
N LEU A 68 -9.62 1.76 -5.86
CA LEU A 68 -10.89 1.72 -6.58
C LEU A 68 -10.93 2.67 -7.79
N ARG A 69 -10.25 3.82 -7.71
CA ARG A 69 -10.13 4.77 -8.85
C ARG A 69 -9.12 4.31 -9.89
N THR A 70 -8.04 3.67 -9.47
CA THR A 70 -6.94 3.25 -10.36
C THR A 70 -7.25 1.92 -11.06
N VAL A 71 -7.97 1.01 -10.40
CA VAL A 71 -8.35 -0.28 -11.01
C VAL A 71 -9.50 -0.06 -12.00
N ALA A 72 -9.20 -0.22 -13.29
CA ALA A 72 -10.19 -0.17 -14.37
C ALA A 72 -11.05 -1.46 -14.46
N ILE A 73 -11.61 -1.94 -13.34
CA ILE A 73 -12.56 -3.05 -13.31
C ILE A 73 -13.89 -2.57 -12.71
N PRO A 74 -15.00 -2.68 -13.45
CA PRO A 74 -16.32 -2.40 -12.87
C PRO A 74 -16.64 -3.45 -11.78
N ASN A 75 -17.22 -3.01 -10.66
CA ASN A 75 -17.70 -3.87 -9.56
C ASN A 75 -16.63 -4.60 -8.72
N ILE A 76 -15.43 -4.04 -8.61
CA ILE A 76 -14.47 -4.50 -7.60
C ILE A 76 -15.08 -4.34 -6.18
N ASN A 77 -15.01 -5.38 -5.35
CA ASN A 77 -15.62 -5.36 -4.02
C ASN A 77 -14.76 -4.52 -3.04
N PRO A 78 -15.26 -3.37 -2.54
CA PRO A 78 -14.49 -2.50 -1.64
C PRO A 78 -14.08 -3.19 -0.33
N HIS A 79 -14.89 -4.11 0.19
CA HIS A 79 -14.57 -4.85 1.41
C HIS A 79 -13.36 -5.76 1.23
N GLN A 80 -13.21 -6.35 0.05
CA GLN A 80 -12.04 -7.19 -0.26
C GLN A 80 -10.77 -6.34 -0.38
N VAL A 81 -10.88 -5.16 -1.02
CA VAL A 81 -9.77 -4.18 -1.07
C VAL A 81 -9.39 -3.72 0.33
N MET A 82 -10.36 -3.43 1.19
CA MET A 82 -10.15 -3.03 2.57
C MET A 82 -9.44 -4.13 3.38
N LYS A 83 -9.89 -5.38 3.27
CA LYS A 83 -9.27 -6.51 3.97
C LYS A 83 -7.81 -6.70 3.58
N THR A 84 -7.52 -6.61 2.27
CA THR A 84 -6.13 -6.64 1.78
C THR A 84 -5.32 -5.46 2.31
N THR A 85 -5.89 -4.25 2.31
CA THR A 85 -5.26 -3.03 2.82
C THR A 85 -4.89 -3.17 4.30
N GLN A 86 -5.84 -3.60 5.14
CA GLN A 86 -5.63 -3.82 6.58
C GLN A 86 -4.49 -4.80 6.86
N ALA A 87 -4.44 -5.92 6.12
CA ALA A 87 -3.38 -6.91 6.25
C ALA A 87 -2.00 -6.32 5.87
N LEU A 88 -1.93 -5.53 4.80
CA LEU A 88 -0.69 -4.88 4.38
C LEU A 88 -0.22 -3.83 5.37
N VAL A 89 -1.14 -3.03 5.92
CA VAL A 89 -0.84 -2.00 6.92
C VAL A 89 -0.29 -2.64 8.18
N LYS A 90 -0.91 -3.73 8.66
CA LYS A 90 -0.39 -4.49 9.81
C LYS A 90 1.05 -4.95 9.58
N GLN A 91 1.34 -5.57 8.44
CA GLN A 91 2.71 -5.98 8.10
C GLN A 91 3.69 -4.80 8.04
N ALA A 92 3.25 -3.67 7.47
CA ALA A 92 4.09 -2.49 7.34
C ALA A 92 4.46 -1.88 8.70
N ILE A 93 3.51 -1.86 9.65
CA ILE A 93 3.73 -1.43 11.02
C ILE A 93 4.70 -2.38 11.73
N GLU A 94 4.42 -3.68 11.71
CA GLU A 94 5.27 -4.70 12.35
C GLU A 94 6.72 -4.62 11.84
N LYS A 95 6.91 -4.41 10.53
CA LYS A 95 8.24 -4.27 9.93
C LYS A 95 8.92 -2.94 10.30
N LYS A 96 8.16 -1.86 10.41
CA LYS A 96 8.68 -0.54 10.84
C LYS A 96 9.10 -0.56 12.30
N GLU A 97 8.32 -1.18 13.17
CA GLU A 97 8.66 -1.37 14.59
C GLU A 97 9.91 -2.24 14.74
N ARG A 98 9.99 -3.37 14.03
CA ARG A 98 11.21 -4.19 14.02
C ARG A 98 12.44 -3.41 13.56
N LYS A 99 12.33 -2.62 12.48
CA LYS A 99 13.43 -1.76 12.02
C LYS A 99 13.87 -0.74 13.08
N LYS A 100 12.94 -0.21 13.90
CA LYS A 100 13.24 0.73 14.98
C LYS A 100 13.96 0.05 16.15
N THR A 101 13.61 -1.20 16.47
CA THR A 101 14.26 -1.97 17.56
C THR A 101 15.67 -2.47 17.19
N ILE A 102 15.98 -2.61 15.89
CA ILE A 102 17.27 -3.12 15.40
C ILE A 102 18.30 -1.99 15.17
N ALA A 103 17.88 -0.72 15.24
CA ALA A 103 18.81 0.40 15.25
C ALA A 103 19.34 0.61 16.69
N PRO A 104 20.65 0.37 16.95
CA PRO A 104 21.27 0.59 18.25
C PRO A 104 21.37 2.08 18.61
#